data_AF-A0A7S3RT76-F1
#
_entry.id   AF-A0A7S3RT76-F1
#
_cell.length_a   1.000
_cell.length_b   1.000
_cell.length_c   1.000
_cell.angle_alpha   90.00
_cell.angle_beta   90.00
_cell.angle_gamma   90.00
#
_symmetry.space_group_name_H-M   'P 1'
#
loop_
_entity.id
_entity.type
_entity.pdbx_description
1 polymer ?
#
loop_
_entity_poly.entity_id
_entity_poly.type
_entity_poly.pdbx_seq_one_letter_code
_entity_poly.pdbx_strand_id
1 'polypeptide(L)'
;QGGQGQHAATGRPAAPGGLTLLTVETRDVQPCILEVNNFTSRTGLSVESVGQGEEWHGYRTKVVLTLEKLSALRERLGPDAAAKELVVFMDSSDVFWGGCEVETFLTRYRELVAQQGAPIIFGGEIIWPNAVFEKDIQIPEPVAPG
;
A
#
# COMPACT_ATOMS: atom_id res chain seq x y z
N GLN A 1 -28.57 -25.05 19.03
CA GLN A 1 -28.07 -23.77 19.57
C GLN A 1 -26.55 -23.82 19.47
N GLY A 2 -25.96 -22.94 18.67
CA GLY A 2 -24.51 -22.84 18.48
C GLY A 2 -24.24 -21.54 17.73
N GLY A 3 -24.04 -20.46 18.50
CA GLY A 3 -23.99 -19.09 18.01
C GLY A 3 -22.70 -18.79 17.25
N GLN A 4 -22.86 -18.14 16.10
CA GLN A 4 -21.80 -17.48 15.35
C GLN A 4 -21.25 -16.31 16.18
N GLY A 5 -19.96 -16.36 16.51
CA GLY A 5 -19.23 -15.22 17.07
C GLY A 5 -18.88 -14.23 15.96
N GLN A 6 -19.77 -13.28 15.70
CA GLN A 6 -19.44 -12.08 14.95
C GLN A 6 -18.56 -11.19 15.85
N HIS A 7 -17.26 -11.16 15.58
CA HIS A 7 -16.40 -10.10 16.14
C HIS A 7 -16.71 -8.80 15.40
N ALA A 8 -17.64 -8.03 15.98
CA ALA A 8 -17.91 -6.67 15.58
C ALA A 8 -16.64 -5.81 15.81
N ALA A 9 -16.01 -5.38 14.73
CA ALA A 9 -15.00 -4.33 14.78
C ALA A 9 -15.68 -3.06 15.27
N THR A 10 -15.31 -2.60 16.47
CA THR A 10 -15.80 -1.35 17.03
C THR A 10 -15.30 -0.19 16.18
N GLY A 11 -16.23 0.42 15.45
CA GLY A 11 -15.98 1.47 14.48
C GLY A 11 -15.37 2.72 15.10
N ARG A 12 -14.12 3.00 14.73
CA ARG A 12 -13.59 4.35 14.67
C ARG A 12 -14.03 4.93 13.31
N PRO A 13 -14.56 6.16 13.23
CA PRO A 13 -14.90 6.75 11.94
C PRO A 13 -13.64 6.79 11.07
N ALA A 14 -13.74 6.22 9.87
CA ALA A 14 -12.70 6.32 8.86
C ALA A 14 -12.35 7.79 8.67
N ALA A 15 -11.06 8.12 8.67
CA ALA A 15 -10.62 9.47 8.34
C ALA A 15 -11.22 9.88 6.98
N PRO A 16 -11.60 11.15 6.77
CA PRO A 16 -12.04 11.61 5.46
C PRO A 16 -10.89 11.40 4.46
N GLY A 17 -11.05 10.39 3.59
CA GLY A 17 -9.98 9.77 2.82
C GLY A 17 -9.39 8.57 3.57
N GLY A 18 -9.67 7.34 3.10
CA GLY A 18 -9.19 6.13 3.73
C GLY A 18 -7.67 5.98 3.59
N LEU A 19 -7.10 5.08 4.38
CA LEU A 19 -5.70 4.66 4.30
C LEU A 19 -5.68 3.16 4.01
N THR A 20 -5.10 2.80 2.87
CA THR A 20 -4.86 1.42 2.47
C THR A 20 -3.36 1.12 2.56
N LEU A 21 -2.99 0.09 3.33
CA LEU A 21 -1.64 -0.46 3.32
C LEU A 21 -1.60 -1.63 2.32
N LEU A 22 -0.77 -1.51 1.29
CA LEU A 22 -0.65 -2.49 0.22
C LEU A 22 0.75 -3.11 0.21
N THR A 23 0.81 -4.42 0.06
CA THR A 23 2.06 -5.16 -0.16
C THR A 23 1.90 -6.25 -1.21
N VAL A 24 3.02 -6.74 -1.75
CA VAL A 24 3.05 -7.89 -2.66
C VAL A 24 3.85 -9.01 -2.01
N GLU A 25 3.25 -10.18 -1.92
CA GLU A 25 3.88 -11.41 -1.45
C GLU A 25 3.28 -12.59 -2.19
N THR A 26 4.13 -13.38 -2.85
CA THR A 26 3.66 -14.53 -3.63
C THR A 26 3.64 -15.82 -2.82
N ARG A 27 4.38 -15.85 -1.71
CA ARG A 27 4.39 -16.99 -0.79
C ARG A 27 3.16 -16.95 0.12
N ASP A 28 2.80 -18.10 0.65
CA ASP A 28 1.78 -18.21 1.69
C ASP A 28 2.39 -17.86 3.06
N VAL A 29 2.71 -16.58 3.25
CA VAL A 29 3.27 -16.04 4.49
C VAL A 29 2.56 -14.74 4.85
N GLN A 30 2.43 -14.50 6.15
CA GLN A 30 1.85 -13.26 6.65
C GLN A 30 2.87 -12.10 6.52
N PRO A 31 2.44 -10.88 6.16
CA PRO A 31 3.30 -9.71 6.19
C PRO A 31 3.88 -9.48 7.59
N CYS A 32 5.20 -9.25 7.67
CA CYS A 32 5.92 -9.16 8.95
C CYS A 32 5.43 -8.02 9.85
N ILE A 33 4.90 -6.94 9.26
CA ILE A 33 4.26 -5.83 9.97
C ILE A 33 3.11 -6.30 10.89
N LEU A 34 2.40 -7.37 10.53
CA LEU A 34 1.28 -7.90 11.32
C LEU A 34 1.75 -8.73 12.52
N GLU A 35 2.99 -9.23 12.48
CA GLU A 35 3.56 -10.09 13.53
C GLU A 35 4.11 -9.28 14.71
N VAL A 36 4.31 -7.97 14.54
CA VAL A 36 4.98 -7.11 15.51
C VAL A 36 4.01 -6.18 16.22
N ASN A 37 4.16 -6.07 17.54
CA ASN A 37 3.50 -5.07 18.39
C ASN A 37 1.96 -5.05 18.34
N ASN A 38 1.28 -6.15 17.98
CA ASN A 38 -0.18 -6.18 17.82
C ASN A 38 -0.68 -5.08 16.88
N PHE A 39 0.00 -4.90 15.75
CA PHE A 39 -0.19 -3.79 14.80
C PHE A 39 -1.66 -3.44 14.54
N THR A 40 -2.48 -4.41 14.13
CA THR A 40 -3.89 -4.18 13.79
C THR A 40 -4.69 -3.67 14.99
N SER A 41 -4.48 -4.25 16.17
CA SER A 41 -5.18 -3.81 17.39
C SER A 41 -4.78 -2.41 17.83
N ARG A 42 -3.51 -2.02 17.62
CA ARG A 42 -3.01 -0.69 18.00
C ARG A 42 -3.40 0.41 17.02
N THR A 43 -3.32 0.12 15.72
CA THR A 43 -3.48 1.12 14.67
C THR A 43 -4.90 1.16 14.10
N GLY A 44 -5.65 0.06 14.22
CA GLY A 44 -6.91 -0.14 13.52
C GLY A 44 -6.75 -0.32 12.00
N LEU A 45 -5.52 -0.46 11.50
CA LEU A 45 -5.24 -0.62 10.07
C LEU A 45 -5.16 -2.10 9.68
N SER A 46 -5.61 -2.39 8.47
CA SER A 46 -5.42 -3.67 7.78
C SER A 46 -4.36 -3.54 6.70
N VAL A 47 -3.70 -4.66 6.40
CA VAL A 47 -2.75 -4.78 5.30
C VAL A 47 -3.37 -5.65 4.22
N GLU A 48 -3.41 -5.15 3.00
CA GLU A 48 -3.81 -5.89 1.82
C GLU A 48 -2.56 -6.46 1.15
N SER A 49 -2.41 -7.79 1.22
CA SER A 49 -1.37 -8.52 0.49
C SER A 49 -1.94 -9.06 -0.81
N VAL A 50 -1.23 -8.89 -1.92
CA VAL A 50 -1.59 -9.43 -3.23
C VAL A 50 -0.51 -10.36 -3.78
N GLY A 51 -0.92 -11.29 -4.64
CA GLY A 51 -0.01 -12.19 -5.34
C GLY A 51 0.14 -13.58 -4.74
N GLN A 52 -0.51 -13.89 -3.62
CA GLN A 52 -0.40 -15.21 -2.98
C GLN A 52 -0.73 -16.33 -3.98
N GLY A 53 0.23 -17.24 -4.17
CA GLY A 53 0.12 -18.37 -5.12
C GLY A 53 0.53 -18.05 -6.56
N GLU A 54 0.82 -16.79 -6.89
CA GLU A 54 1.33 -16.38 -8.20
C GLU A 54 2.82 -16.71 -8.35
N GLU A 55 3.27 -16.89 -9.60
CA GLU A 55 4.70 -17.08 -9.87
C GLU A 55 5.47 -15.75 -9.79
N TRP A 56 6.64 -15.78 -9.13
CA TRP A 56 7.49 -14.60 -9.01
C TRP A 56 8.40 -14.44 -10.23
N HIS A 57 8.18 -13.37 -10.99
CA HIS A 57 8.99 -12.97 -12.15
C HIS A 57 9.78 -11.68 -11.88
N GLY A 58 10.28 -11.50 -10.65
CA GLY A 58 10.99 -10.29 -10.24
C GLY A 58 10.08 -9.07 -10.09
N TYR A 59 10.67 -7.87 -10.22
CA TYR A 59 9.94 -6.60 -10.04
C TYR A 59 8.73 -6.44 -10.96
N ARG A 60 8.71 -7.11 -12.12
CA ARG A 60 7.54 -7.11 -13.01
C ARG A 60 6.29 -7.60 -12.29
N THR A 61 6.36 -8.71 -11.55
CA THR A 61 5.23 -9.25 -10.78
C THR A 61 4.73 -8.21 -9.77
N LYS A 62 5.65 -7.56 -9.06
CA LYS A 62 5.33 -6.52 -8.08
C LYS A 62 4.60 -5.34 -8.70
N VAL A 63 5.06 -4.85 -9.85
CA VAL A 63 4.44 -3.71 -10.56
C VAL A 63 3.06 -4.08 -11.10
N VAL A 64 2.92 -5.23 -11.77
CA VAL A 64 1.66 -5.67 -12.39
C VAL A 64 0.57 -5.84 -11.34
N LEU A 65 0.84 -6.61 -10.29
CA LEU A 65 -0.14 -6.87 -9.22
C LEU A 65 -0.54 -5.59 -8.48
N THR A 66 0.41 -4.66 -8.31
CA THR A 66 0.12 -3.35 -7.71
C THR A 66 -0.82 -2.54 -8.62
N LEU A 67 -0.55 -2.48 -9.92
CA LEU A 67 -1.39 -1.75 -10.88
C LEU A 67 -2.80 -2.32 -10.98
N GLU A 68 -2.93 -3.65 -11.03
CA GLU A 68 -4.22 -4.34 -11.01
C GLU A 68 -5.00 -3.99 -9.75
N LYS A 69 -4.34 -4.05 -8.59
CA LYS A 69 -4.97 -3.73 -7.31
C LYS A 69 -5.43 -2.28 -7.22
N LEU A 70 -4.59 -1.33 -7.64
CA LEU A 70 -4.94 0.09 -7.64
C LEU A 70 -6.08 0.39 -8.62
N SER A 71 -6.11 -0.28 -9.78
CA SER A 71 -7.20 -0.15 -10.76
C SER A 71 -8.52 -0.65 -10.19
N ALA A 72 -8.52 -1.85 -9.58
CA ALA A 72 -9.71 -2.40 -8.92
C ALA A 72 -10.17 -1.55 -7.73
N LEU A 73 -9.24 -0.98 -6.96
CA LEU A 73 -9.54 -0.05 -5.87
C LEU A 73 -10.23 1.21 -6.40
N ARG A 74 -9.69 1.81 -7.47
CA ARG A 74 -10.26 3.00 -8.10
C ARG A 74 -11.66 2.74 -8.64
N GLU A 75 -11.88 1.60 -9.28
CA GLU A 75 -13.20 1.19 -9.79
C GLU A 75 -14.20 1.04 -8.64
N ARG A 76 -13.82 0.33 -7.58
CA ARG A 76 -14.67 0.10 -6.41
C ARG A 76 -15.06 1.39 -5.67
N LEU A 77 -14.13 2.33 -5.54
CA LEU A 77 -14.36 3.59 -4.82
C LEU A 77 -15.06 4.65 -5.68
N GLY A 78 -14.88 4.59 -7.00
CA GLY A 78 -15.22 5.68 -7.90
C GLY A 78 -14.19 6.83 -7.85
N PRO A 79 -14.18 7.72 -8.85
CA PRO A 79 -13.09 8.69 -9.05
C PRO A 79 -12.91 9.67 -7.88
N ASP A 80 -14.01 10.20 -7.33
CA ASP A 80 -13.94 11.24 -6.29
C ASP A 80 -13.46 10.71 -4.93
N ALA A 81 -13.83 9.47 -4.60
CA ALA A 81 -13.36 8.83 -3.37
C ALA A 81 -11.95 8.29 -3.53
N ALA A 82 -11.61 7.71 -4.69
CA ALA A 82 -10.25 7.26 -5.00
C ALA A 82 -9.23 8.41 -4.94
N ALA A 83 -9.61 9.62 -5.36
CA ALA A 83 -8.75 10.81 -5.26
C ALA A 83 -8.44 11.24 -3.82
N LYS A 84 -9.18 10.72 -2.83
CA LYS A 84 -8.98 11.00 -1.40
C LYS A 84 -8.36 9.84 -0.65
N GLU A 85 -8.24 8.67 -1.28
CA GLU A 85 -7.64 7.48 -0.68
C GLU A 85 -6.12 7.62 -0.67
N LEU A 86 -5.50 7.45 0.49
CA LEU A 86 -4.05 7.31 0.60
C LEU A 86 -3.68 5.84 0.53
N VAL A 87 -2.83 5.48 -0.44
CA VAL A 87 -2.25 4.14 -0.50
C VAL A 87 -0.79 4.21 -0.08
N VAL A 88 -0.41 3.39 0.88
CA VAL A 88 1.00 3.17 1.26
C VAL A 88 1.41 1.82 0.73
N PHE A 89 2.37 1.85 -0.19
CA PHE A 89 2.96 0.65 -0.74
C PHE A 89 4.25 0.31 0.00
N MET A 90 4.39 -0.94 0.43
CA MET A 90 5.55 -1.38 1.22
C MET A 90 5.91 -2.84 0.94
N ASP A 91 7.15 -3.21 1.25
CA ASP A 91 7.58 -4.61 1.23
C ASP A 91 6.92 -5.43 2.34
N SER A 92 6.70 -6.72 2.08
CA SER A 92 5.94 -7.61 2.96
C SER A 92 6.79 -8.16 4.10
N SER A 93 8.03 -8.54 3.80
CA SER A 93 8.82 -9.42 4.67
C SER A 93 9.83 -8.72 5.59
N ASP A 94 10.11 -7.43 5.37
CA ASP A 94 11.18 -6.69 6.05
C ASP A 94 10.80 -5.26 6.46
N VAL A 95 9.50 -4.94 6.48
CA VAL A 95 8.96 -3.63 6.90
C VAL A 95 8.07 -3.77 8.13
N PHE A 96 8.34 -2.95 9.14
CA PHE A 96 7.54 -2.87 10.36
C PHE A 96 7.04 -1.44 10.59
N TRP A 97 5.90 -1.31 11.29
CA TRP A 97 5.39 0.00 11.71
C TRP A 97 5.96 0.40 13.07
N GLY A 98 6.49 1.61 13.17
CA GLY A 98 7.01 2.14 14.43
C GLY A 98 7.35 3.62 14.37
N GLY A 99 7.73 4.17 15.52
CA GLY A 99 8.22 5.55 15.65
C GLY A 99 7.15 6.65 15.64
N CYS A 100 5.92 6.37 15.20
CA CYS A 100 4.81 7.31 15.28
C CYS A 100 3.43 6.64 15.27
N GLU A 101 2.41 7.40 15.68
CA GLU A 101 1.00 7.05 15.54
C GLU A 101 0.51 7.32 14.11
N VAL A 102 -0.56 6.64 13.68
CA VAL A 102 -1.15 6.78 12.33
C VAL A 102 -1.51 8.24 12.00
N GLU A 103 -2.03 8.97 12.98
CA GLU A 103 -2.40 10.39 12.82
C GLU A 103 -1.17 11.27 12.53
N THR A 104 -0.06 10.99 13.20
CA THR A 104 1.22 11.67 12.95
C THR A 104 1.73 11.33 11.55
N PHE A 105 1.69 10.07 11.13
CA PHE A 105 2.05 9.67 9.78
C PHE A 105 1.25 10.43 8.70
N LEU A 106 -0.09 10.44 8.83
CA LEU A 106 -0.97 11.14 7.90
C LEU A 106 -0.72 12.65 7.87
N THR A 107 -0.47 13.25 9.03
CA THR A 107 -0.14 14.68 9.14
C THR A 107 1.16 14.99 8.40
N ARG A 108 2.22 14.19 8.62
CA ARG A 108 3.49 14.37 7.93
C ARG A 108 3.39 14.19 6.42
N TYR A 109 2.64 13.19 5.97
CA TYR A 109 2.38 13.02 4.54
C TYR A 109 1.73 14.28 3.94
N ARG A 110 0.66 14.80 4.56
CA ARG A 110 -0.04 16.00 4.05
C ARG A 110 0.84 17.24 4.05
N GLU A 111 1.67 17.42 5.08
CA GLU A 111 2.65 18.51 5.14
C GLU A 111 3.65 18.43 3.99
N LEU A 112 4.20 17.23 3.73
CA LEU A 112 5.16 17.02 2.62
C LEU A 112 4.52 17.27 1.27
N VAL A 113 3.31 16.74 1.01
CA VAL A 113 2.58 16.97 -0.24
C VAL A 113 2.31 18.46 -0.44
N ALA A 114 1.89 19.18 0.60
CA ALA A 114 1.64 20.62 0.54
C ALA A 114 2.91 21.43 0.24
N GLN A 115 4.06 21.00 0.77
CA GLN A 115 5.36 21.67 0.55
C GLN A 115 5.94 21.38 -0.84
N GLN A 116 5.83 20.14 -1.32
CA GLN A 116 6.46 19.70 -2.57
C GLN A 116 5.55 19.85 -3.79
N GLY A 117 4.22 19.98 -3.59
CA GLY A 117 3.25 20.00 -4.68
C GLY A 117 3.07 18.66 -5.40
N ALA A 118 3.65 17.57 -4.87
CA ALA A 118 3.61 16.23 -5.46
C ALA A 118 2.79 15.28 -4.56
N PRO A 119 1.78 14.57 -5.09
CA PRO A 119 0.91 13.68 -4.32
C PRO A 119 1.52 12.29 -4.06
N ILE A 120 2.71 12.00 -4.58
CA ILE A 120 3.40 10.73 -4.39
C ILE A 120 4.73 11.01 -3.71
N ILE A 121 4.97 10.33 -2.58
CA ILE A 121 6.20 10.43 -1.80
C ILE A 121 6.86 9.05 -1.78
N PHE A 122 8.11 8.98 -2.20
CA PHE A 122 8.93 7.77 -2.13
C PHE A 122 9.82 7.77 -0.88
N GLY A 123 10.16 6.58 -0.39
CA GLY A 123 11.21 6.43 0.62
C GLY A 123 12.55 6.92 0.07
N GLY A 124 13.29 7.67 0.88
CA GLY A 124 14.65 8.09 0.52
C GLY A 124 15.65 6.96 0.74
N GLU A 125 16.39 6.60 -0.30
CA GLU A 125 17.44 5.58 -0.24
C GLU A 125 18.73 6.04 -0.95
N ILE A 126 19.80 5.28 -0.76
CA ILE A 126 21.03 5.43 -1.55
C ILE A 126 20.83 4.76 -2.92
N ILE A 127 21.42 5.31 -3.99
CA ILE A 127 21.34 4.72 -5.32
C ILE A 127 22.04 3.36 -5.31
N TRP A 128 21.32 2.28 -5.65
CA TRP A 128 21.86 0.91 -5.68
C TRP A 128 21.30 0.04 -6.81
N PRO A 129 22.15 -0.75 -7.52
CA PRO A 129 23.61 -0.68 -7.55
C PRO A 129 24.06 0.69 -8.10
N ASN A 130 25.36 0.98 -8.21
CA ASN A 130 25.88 2.20 -8.85
C ASN A 130 25.50 2.28 -10.34
N ALA A 131 24.22 2.31 -10.66
CA ALA A 131 23.68 2.51 -11.98
C ALA A 131 23.67 4.01 -12.21
N VAL A 132 24.55 4.44 -13.10
CA VAL A 132 24.31 5.67 -13.86
C VAL A 132 22.91 5.50 -14.45
N PHE A 133 21.98 6.41 -14.14
CA PHE A 133 20.67 6.43 -14.80
C PHE A 133 20.91 6.70 -16.29
N GLU A 134 21.09 5.65 -17.08
CA GLU A 134 21.00 5.75 -18.53
C GLU A 134 19.54 6.10 -18.87
N LYS A 135 19.40 7.10 -19.74
CA LYS A 135 18.18 7.88 -20.00
C LYS A 135 17.01 7.10 -20.62
N ASP A 136 17.02 5.77 -20.66
CA ASP A 136 16.19 5.01 -21.59
C ASP A 136 15.19 4.06 -20.91
N ILE A 137 14.56 4.48 -19.82
CA ILE A 137 13.32 3.81 -19.37
C ILE A 137 12.18 4.29 -20.29
N GLN A 138 11.95 3.54 -21.38
CA GLN A 138 10.74 3.70 -22.18
C GLN A 138 9.58 3.04 -21.42
N ILE A 139 8.71 3.86 -20.84
CA ILE A 139 7.42 3.39 -20.33
C ILE A 139 6.58 3.00 -21.56
N PRO A 140 6.14 1.74 -21.70
CA PRO A 140 5.29 1.35 -22.81
C PRO A 140 3.96 2.10 -22.76
N GLU A 141 3.51 2.59 -23.92
CA GLU A 141 2.20 3.23 -24.09
C GLU A 141 1.09 2.29 -23.61
N PRO A 142 0.07 2.80 -22.91
CA PRO A 142 -1.07 1.99 -22.49
C PRO A 142 -1.78 1.41 -23.71
N VAL A 143 -2.03 0.09 -23.68
CA VAL A 143 -2.81 -0.60 -24.72
C VAL A 143 -4.22 -0.03 -24.71
N ALA A 144 -4.65 0.57 -25.82
CA ALA A 144 -5.99 1.09 -25.97
C ALA A 144 -7.02 -0.04 -25.81
N PRO A 145 -8.17 0.21 -25.15
CA PRO A 145 -9.24 -0.77 -25.08
C PRO A 145 -9.80 -1.03 -26.49
N GLY A 146 -9.88 -2.31 -26.85
CA GLY A 146 -10.53 -2.80 -28.08
C GLY A 146 -12.03 -2.98 -27.92
#